data_AF-A0A3P7MF28-F1
#
_entry.id   AF-A0A3P7MF28-F1
#
_cell.length_a   1.000
_cell.length_b   1.000
_cell.length_c   1.000
_cell.angle_alpha   90.00
_cell.angle_beta   90.00
_cell.angle_gamma   90.00
#
_symmetry.space_group_name_H-M   'P 1'
#
loop_
_entity.id
_entity.type
_entity.pdbx_description
1 polymer ?
#
loop_
_entity_poly.entity_id
_entity_poly.type
_entity_poly.pdbx_seq_one_letter_code
_entity_poly.pdbx_strand_id
1 'polypeptide(L)'
;MQEKLGNGQFGEVWKGEWNGTTPVAVKTMRPGTMSKEEFLKEARIMKTLNHPRLVRLYAVVTTEPIFIVTELMSNGSLLQYLRSDAGKALDLKQQVDIMAQVCVNILSWTKNLNGAPMFPITVALFG
;
A
#
# COMPACT_ATOMS: atom_id res chain seq x y z
N MET A 1 6.74 -1.04 16.47
CA MET A 1 7.10 -1.81 15.26
C MET A 1 7.66 -3.14 15.73
N GLN A 2 7.29 -4.25 15.09
CA GLN A 2 7.65 -5.61 15.53
C GLN A 2 8.72 -6.23 14.61
N GLU A 3 8.45 -6.26 13.29
CA GLU A 3 9.28 -6.97 12.30
C GLU A 3 9.44 -6.10 11.05
N LYS A 4 10.60 -6.12 10.41
CA LYS A 4 10.81 -5.43 9.13
C LYS A 4 10.31 -6.30 7.97
N LEU A 5 9.34 -5.80 7.21
CA LEU A 5 8.74 -6.50 6.06
C LEU A 5 9.47 -6.22 4.75
N GLY A 6 10.05 -5.02 4.61
CA GLY A 6 10.71 -4.64 3.37
C GLY A 6 11.37 -3.27 3.41
N ASN A 7 12.08 -2.95 2.34
CA ASN A 7 12.66 -1.63 2.09
C ASN A 7 12.37 -1.26 0.64
N GLY A 8 11.65 -0.16 0.44
CA GLY A 8 11.32 0.38 -0.88
C GLY A 8 11.97 1.74 -1.10
N GLN A 9 11.72 2.30 -2.28
CA GLN A 9 12.26 3.60 -2.68
C GLN A 9 11.95 4.72 -1.68
N PHE A 10 10.76 4.68 -1.07
CA PHE A 10 10.26 5.75 -0.20
C PHE A 10 10.54 5.53 1.29
N GLY A 11 11.13 4.40 1.67
CA GLY A 11 11.41 4.07 3.07
C GLY A 11 11.18 2.60 3.39
N GLU A 12 11.13 2.31 4.68
CA GLU A 12 11.02 0.96 5.21
C GLU A 12 9.57 0.60 5.51
N VAL A 13 9.23 -0.67 5.36
CA VAL A 13 7.92 -1.20 5.74
C VAL A 13 8.10 -2.13 6.92
N TRP A 14 7.33 -1.89 7.97
CA TRP A 14 7.37 -2.62 9.22
C TRP A 14 6.01 -3.23 9.53
N LYS A 15 6.01 -4.43 10.09
CA LYS A 15 4.84 -5.01 10.75
C LYS A 15 4.62 -4.31 12.08
N GLY A 16 3.38 -4.01 12.39
CA GLY A 16 2.97 -3.43 13.65
C GLY A 16 1.60 -3.92 14.09
N GLU A 17 1.13 -3.34 15.18
CA GLU A 17 -0.18 -3.61 15.74
C GLU A 17 -0.85 -2.27 16.06
N TRP A 18 -2.10 -2.15 15.67
CA TRP A 18 -2.95 -1.00 15.91
C TRP A 18 -3.92 -1.32 17.03
N ASN A 19 -3.99 -0.44 18.04
CA ASN A 19 -4.84 -0.57 19.24
C ASN A 19 -4.74 -1.92 19.97
N GLY A 20 -3.60 -2.60 19.91
CA GLY A 20 -3.40 -3.86 20.64
C GLY A 20 -4.01 -5.10 19.97
N THR A 21 -4.67 -4.96 18.81
CA THR A 21 -5.49 -6.05 18.24
C THR A 21 -5.36 -6.21 16.73
N THR A 22 -5.09 -5.14 15.99
CA THR A 22 -5.20 -5.14 14.53
C THR A 22 -3.82 -5.16 13.91
N PRO A 23 -3.40 -6.23 13.21
CA PRO A 23 -2.13 -6.25 12.49
C PRO A 23 -2.10 -5.18 11.39
N VAL A 24 -1.00 -4.44 11.31
CA VAL A 24 -0.83 -3.35 10.34
C VAL A 24 0.53 -3.39 9.67
N ALA A 25 0.60 -2.84 8.46
CA ALA A 25 1.86 -2.44 7.85
C ALA A 25 2.08 -0.95 8.09
N VAL A 26 3.27 -0.59 8.57
CA VAL A 26 3.70 0.78 8.86
C VAL A 26 4.84 1.12 7.92
N LYS A 27 4.59 2.00 6.95
CA LYS A 27 5.60 2.49 6.02
C LYS A 27 6.15 3.83 6.49
N THR A 28 7.47 3.94 6.54
CA THR A 28 8.17 5.19 6.80
C THR A 28 8.37 5.94 5.50
N MET A 29 8.29 7.28 5.55
CA MET A 29 8.61 8.13 4.41
C MET A 29 9.93 8.86 4.68
N ARG A 30 10.85 8.83 3.71
CA ARG A 30 12.12 9.58 3.80
C ARG A 30 11.84 11.09 3.83
N PRO A 31 12.56 11.88 4.64
CA PRO A 31 12.45 13.34 4.63
C PRO A 31 12.70 13.91 3.22
N GLY A 32 11.98 14.96 2.86
CA GLY A 32 12.12 15.61 1.55
C GLY A 32 11.45 14.88 0.37
N THR A 33 10.74 13.77 0.60
CA THR A 33 10.01 13.05 -0.47
C THR A 33 8.81 13.86 -1.00
N MET A 34 8.15 14.64 -0.15
CA MET A 34 7.02 15.51 -0.51
C MET A 34 6.76 16.57 0.58
N SER A 35 6.04 17.64 0.23
CA SER A 35 5.57 18.60 1.22
C SER A 35 4.47 18.00 2.12
N LYS A 36 4.31 18.56 3.32
CA LYS A 36 3.26 18.13 4.26
C LYS A 36 1.85 18.42 3.71
N GLU A 37 1.65 19.50 2.96
CA GLU A 37 0.37 19.80 2.33
C GLU A 37 0.00 18.77 1.25
N GLU A 38 0.94 18.41 0.38
CA GLU A 38 0.74 17.38 -0.65
C GLU A 38 0.46 16.02 -0.02
N PHE A 39 1.21 15.66 1.03
CA PHE A 39 0.98 14.44 1.80
C PHE A 39 -0.45 14.38 2.34
N LEU A 40 -0.90 15.43 3.01
CA LEU A 40 -2.24 15.49 3.58
C LEU A 40 -3.34 15.46 2.52
N LYS A 41 -3.12 16.12 1.37
CA LYS A 41 -4.06 16.09 0.25
C LYS A 41 -4.22 14.68 -0.30
N GLU A 42 -3.10 13.99 -0.51
CA GLU A 42 -3.12 12.63 -1.00
C GLU A 42 -3.71 11.66 0.02
N ALA A 43 -3.32 11.75 1.30
CA ALA A 43 -3.86 10.92 2.38
C ALA A 43 -5.39 11.05 2.52
N ARG A 44 -5.95 12.25 2.28
CA ARG A 44 -7.41 12.45 2.27
C ARG A 44 -8.09 11.67 1.16
N ILE A 45 -7.54 11.68 -0.04
CA ILE A 45 -8.07 10.90 -1.17
C ILE A 45 -7.95 9.41 -0.87
N MET A 46 -6.80 8.96 -0.37
CA MET A 46 -6.59 7.55 -0.07
C MET A 46 -7.52 7.04 1.04
N LYS A 47 -7.90 7.90 1.99
CA LYS A 47 -8.88 7.57 3.03
C LYS A 47 -10.29 7.37 2.48
N THR A 48 -10.66 7.97 1.35
CA THR A 48 -11.98 7.74 0.71
C THR A 48 -12.02 6.47 -0.13
N LEU A 49 -10.86 5.92 -0.49
CA LEU A 49 -10.77 4.66 -1.22
C LEU A 49 -11.10 3.49 -0.28
N ASN A 50 -12.33 2.99 -0.39
CA ASN A 50 -12.78 1.81 0.33
C ASN A 50 -13.28 0.77 -0.67
N HIS A 51 -12.40 -0.15 -1.05
CA HIS A 51 -12.72 -1.22 -1.98
C HIS A 51 -12.06 -2.52 -1.49
N PRO A 52 -12.75 -3.68 -1.50
CA PRO A 52 -12.25 -4.94 -0.95
C PRO A 52 -10.98 -5.49 -1.61
N ARG A 53 -10.49 -4.84 -2.67
CA ARG A 53 -9.28 -5.21 -3.38
C ARG A 53 -8.22 -4.10 -3.40
N LEU A 54 -8.48 -2.96 -2.74
CA LEU A 54 -7.49 -1.90 -2.54
C LEU A 54 -6.98 -1.96 -1.11
N VAL A 55 -5.66 -1.82 -0.96
CA VAL A 55 -5.02 -1.74 0.36
C VAL A 55 -5.60 -0.55 1.12
N ARG A 56 -6.23 -0.82 2.24
CA ARG A 56 -6.90 0.19 3.06
C ARG A 56 -5.90 0.99 3.88
N LEU A 57 -5.98 2.31 3.73
CA LEU A 57 -5.31 3.26 4.61
C LEU A 57 -6.07 3.37 5.93
N TYR A 58 -5.42 3.04 7.05
CA TYR A 58 -6.00 3.23 8.39
C TYR A 58 -5.71 4.62 8.94
N ALA A 59 -4.45 5.06 8.89
CA ALA A 59 -4.10 6.42 9.28
C ALA A 59 -2.74 6.85 8.74
N VAL A 60 -2.44 8.12 9.01
CA VAL A 60 -1.15 8.74 8.74
C VAL A 60 -0.66 9.51 9.96
N VAL A 61 0.64 9.48 10.20
CA VAL A 61 1.32 10.31 11.19
C VAL A 61 2.07 11.39 10.43
N THR A 62 1.76 12.65 10.72
CA THR A 62 2.28 13.81 9.97
C THR A 62 3.37 14.58 10.69
N THR A 63 3.73 14.13 11.89
CA THR A 63 4.92 14.58 12.61
C THR A 63 6.09 13.75 12.13
N GLU A 64 7.23 14.37 11.84
CA GLU A 64 8.40 13.64 11.38
C GLU A 64 8.93 12.65 12.45
N PRO A 65 9.34 11.43 12.06
CA PRO A 65 9.25 10.89 10.69
C PRO A 65 7.80 10.52 10.31
N ILE A 66 7.42 10.82 9.06
CA ILE A 66 6.07 10.55 8.56
C ILE A 66 5.84 9.04 8.47
N PHE A 67 4.67 8.59 8.94
CA PHE A 67 4.23 7.21 8.84
C PHE A 67 2.91 7.06 8.08
N ILE A 68 2.82 6.01 7.28
CA ILE A 68 1.60 5.57 6.61
C ILE A 68 1.23 4.21 7.20
N VAL A 69 0.02 4.08 7.71
CA VAL A 69 -0.45 2.85 8.36
C VAL A 69 -1.58 2.23 7.57
N THR A 70 -1.38 0.99 7.12
CA THR A 70 -2.34 0.26 6.28
C THR A 70 -2.65 -1.12 6.84
N GLU A 71 -3.62 -1.78 6.22
CA GLU A 71 -3.81 -3.22 6.41
C GLU A 71 -2.53 -4.01 6.08
N LEU A 72 -2.35 -5.12 6.80
CA LEU A 72 -1.23 -6.03 6.59
C LEU A 72 -1.61 -7.12 5.58
N MET A 73 -0.87 -7.18 4.48
CA MET A 73 -1.03 -8.24 3.47
C MET A 73 -0.22 -9.48 3.89
N SER A 74 -0.90 -10.57 4.24
CA SER A 74 -0.27 -11.79 4.78
C SER A 74 0.72 -12.47 3.83
N ASN A 75 0.53 -12.32 2.51
CA ASN A 75 1.36 -12.94 1.48
C ASN A 75 2.47 -12.02 0.94
N GLY A 76 2.66 -10.86 1.55
CA GLY A 76 3.65 -9.87 1.10
C GLY A 76 3.29 -9.25 -0.26
N SER A 77 4.32 -8.82 -1.01
CA SER A 77 4.13 -8.21 -2.33
C SER A 77 3.77 -9.26 -3.38
N LEU A 78 3.02 -8.86 -4.41
CA LEU A 78 2.68 -9.75 -5.52
C LEU A 78 3.94 -10.30 -6.21
N LEU A 79 4.99 -9.49 -6.35
CA LEU A 79 6.27 -9.94 -6.93
C LEU A 79 6.92 -11.05 -6.09
N GLN A 80 6.94 -10.90 -4.77
CA GLN A 80 7.46 -11.94 -3.88
C GLN A 80 6.60 -13.19 -3.94
N TYR A 81 5.27 -13.04 -3.96
CA TYR A 81 4.34 -14.16 -4.09
C TYR A 81 4.56 -14.94 -5.39
N LEU A 82 4.66 -14.27 -6.54
CA LEU A 82 4.90 -14.91 -7.83
C LEU A 82 6.24 -15.65 -7.91
N ARG A 83 7.24 -15.24 -7.13
CA ARG A 83 8.55 -15.91 -7.05
C ARG A 83 8.58 -17.09 -6.07
N SER A 84 7.59 -17.18 -5.17
CA SER A 84 7.47 -18.29 -4.22
C SER A 84 7.03 -19.59 -4.92
N ASP A 85 7.18 -20.72 -4.24
CA ASP A 85 6.74 -22.01 -4.79
C ASP A 85 5.21 -22.07 -4.98
N ALA A 86 4.44 -21.40 -4.11
CA ALA A 86 3.01 -21.22 -4.31
C ALA A 86 2.68 -20.40 -5.57
N GLY A 87 3.47 -19.37 -5.87
CA GLY A 87 3.35 -18.57 -7.09
C GLY A 87 3.69 -19.37 -8.36
N LYS A 88 4.72 -20.22 -8.29
CA LYS A 88 5.10 -21.10 -9.40
C LYS A 88 4.07 -22.20 -9.68
N ALA A 89 3.29 -22.59 -8.67
CA ALA A 89 2.22 -23.58 -8.80
C ALA A 89 0.91 -23.01 -9.39
N LEU A 90 0.86 -21.71 -9.72
CA LEU A 90 -0.33 -21.09 -10.28
C LEU A 90 -0.59 -21.57 -11.72
N ASP A 91 -1.82 -22.00 -11.99
CA ASP A 91 -2.28 -22.29 -13.34
C ASP A 91 -2.60 -21.00 -14.14
N LEU A 92 -2.80 -21.14 -15.45
CA LEU A 92 -3.09 -20.00 -16.33
C LEU A 92 -4.35 -19.23 -15.90
N LYS A 93 -5.38 -19.94 -15.40
CA LYS A 93 -6.63 -19.31 -14.98
C LYS A 93 -6.40 -18.43 -13.75
N GLN A 94 -5.62 -18.90 -12.78
CA GLN A 94 -5.25 -18.14 -11.59
C GLN A 94 -4.38 -16.93 -11.94
N GLN A 95 -3.44 -17.09 -12.87
CA GLN A 95 -2.62 -15.97 -13.35
C GLN A 95 -3.48 -14.88 -14.01
N VAL A 96 -4.41 -15.27 -14.88
CA VAL A 96 -5.35 -14.34 -15.53
C VAL A 96 -6.26 -13.66 -14.51
N ASP A 97 -6.73 -14.38 -13.49
CA ASP A 97 -7.56 -13.79 -12.44
C ASP A 97 -6.78 -12.76 -11.61
N ILE A 98 -5.53 -13.04 -11.24
CA ILE A 98 -4.64 -12.08 -10.58
C ILE A 98 -4.47 -10.83 -11.45
N MET A 99 -4.21 -10.99 -12.75
CA MET A 99 -4.10 -9.85 -13.67
C MET A 99 -5.40 -9.04 -13.73
N ALA A 100 -6.55 -9.70 -13.83
CA ALA A 100 -7.85 -9.05 -13.85
C ALA A 100 -8.10 -8.26 -12.56
N GLN A 101 -7.75 -8.81 -11.40
CA GLN A 101 -7.87 -8.11 -10.12
C GLN A 101 -6.97 -6.86 -10.06
N VAL A 102 -5.71 -6.96 -10.48
CA VAL A 102 -4.80 -5.81 -10.54
C VAL A 102 -5.35 -4.71 -11.47
N CYS A 103 -5.87 -5.06 -12.64
CA CYS A 103 -6.48 -4.12 -13.57
C CYS A 103 -7.71 -3.43 -12.96
N VAL A 104 -8.62 -4.20 -12.34
CA VAL A 104 -9.81 -3.64 -11.67
C VAL A 104 -9.41 -2.69 -10.55
N ASN A 105 -8.36 -2.99 -9.80
CA ASN A 105 -7.85 -2.12 -8.75
C ASN A 105 -7.35 -0.79 -9.28
N ILE A 106 -6.51 -0.82 -10.33
CA ILE A 106 -6.00 0.40 -10.97
C ILE A 106 -7.17 1.23 -11.54
N LEU A 107 -8.16 0.58 -12.16
CA LEU A 107 -9.33 1.27 -12.71
C LEU A 107 -10.24 1.88 -11.64
N SER A 108 -10.44 1.17 -10.52
CA SER A 108 -11.18 1.70 -9.37
C SER A 108 -10.46 2.91 -8.77
N TRP A 109 -9.13 2.83 -8.67
CA TRP A 109 -8.29 3.91 -8.19
C TRP A 109 -8.37 5.14 -9.11
N THR A 110 -8.19 4.98 -10.43
CA THR A 110 -8.22 6.11 -11.38
C THR A 110 -9.58 6.81 -11.45
N LYS A 111 -10.69 6.06 -11.41
CA LYS A 111 -12.05 6.63 -11.41
C LYS A 111 -12.32 7.54 -10.21
N ASN A 112 -11.76 7.20 -9.05
CA ASN A 112 -11.98 7.96 -7.81
C ASN A 112 -11.10 9.22 -7.70
N LEU A 113 -10.15 9.42 -8.61
CA LEU A 113 -9.19 10.54 -8.54
C LEU A 113 -9.60 11.81 -9.27
N ASN A 114 -10.62 11.77 -10.14
CA ASN A 114 -11.01 12.94 -10.96
C ASN A 114 -9.81 13.66 -11.63
N GLY A 115 -8.78 12.90 -12.06
CA GLY A 115 -7.57 13.46 -12.67
C GLY A 115 -6.50 13.99 -11.71
N ALA A 116 -6.58 13.69 -10.41
CA ALA A 116 -5.51 14.05 -9.47
C ALA A 116 -4.19 13.29 -9.81
N PRO A 117 -3.04 13.98 -9.81
CA PRO A 117 -1.75 13.35 -10.09
C PRO A 117 -1.40 12.27 -9.06
N MET A 118 -0.72 11.22 -9.50
CA MET A 118 -0.20 10.17 -8.64
C MET A 118 0.98 10.73 -7.82
N PHE A 119 0.76 10.93 -6.52
CA PHE A 119 1.78 11.43 -5.61
C PHE A 119 2.46 10.26 -4.86
N PRO A 120 3.59 10.51 -4.16
CA PRO A 120 4.39 9.42 -3.59
C PRO A 120 3.72 8.53 -2.52
N ILE A 121 2.64 8.90 -1.82
CA ILE A 121 1.96 7.98 -0.87
C ILE A 121 1.28 6.85 -1.65
N THR A 122 0.65 7.16 -2.78
CA THR A 122 0.03 6.17 -3.66
C THR A 122 1.09 5.20 -4.15
N VAL A 123 2.18 5.72 -4.73
CA VAL A 123 3.28 4.87 -5.21
C VAL A 123 3.87 4.05 -4.05
N ALA A 124 3.93 4.63 -2.86
CA ALA A 124 4.40 3.95 -1.66
C ALA A 124 3.46 2.84 -1.16
N LEU A 125 2.17 2.81 -1.49
CA LEU A 125 1.33 1.66 -1.12
C LEU A 125 1.41 0.51 -2.12
N PHE A 126 1.78 0.78 -3.38
CA PHE A 126 1.84 -0.24 -4.43
C PHE A 126 3.26 -0.74 -4.74
N GLY A 127 4.30 -0.05 -4.26
CA GLY A 127 5.72 -0.36 -4.47
C GLY A 127 6.47 -0.84 -3.25
#